data_AF-A0A8B0SIL7-F1
#
_entry.id   AF-A0A8B0SIL7-F1
#
_cell.length_a   1.000
_cell.length_b   1.000
_cell.length_c   1.000
_cell.angle_alpha   90.00
_cell.angle_beta   90.00
_cell.angle_gamma   90.00
#
_symmetry.space_group_name_H-M   'P 1'
#
loop_
_entity.id
_entity.type
_entity.pdbx_description
1 polymer ?
#
loop_
_entity_poly.entity_id
_entity_poly.type
_entity_poly.pdbx_seq_one_letter_code
_entity_poly.pdbx_strand_id
1 'polypeptide(L)'
;MDQSVHQQKPDPLWNKSPTPSKAKTYKPADFQLAADLSHCLCPAGKRLYRTGKNCTLNGYASVRFQGALRDCEPCTQRPQCLKDPAKTRARQVTFLQGKRDDTPSYTDLMKPKIDSDLGKRMITQRFATVEPVFGNLRGNKRLHRFTLRSKAKVDGQWKLFCLMHNLEKLAHHGYAA
;
A
#
# COMPACT_ATOMS: atom_id res chain seq x y z
N MET A 1 21.05 -22.84 5.56
CA MET A 1 19.93 -21.88 5.40
C MET A 1 19.19 -21.88 6.72
N ASP A 2 19.53 -20.91 7.55
CA ASP A 2 19.30 -20.85 8.99
C ASP A 2 17.81 -20.78 9.37
N GLN A 3 17.24 -21.88 9.89
CA GLN A 3 15.89 -21.89 10.48
C GLN A 3 15.85 -21.18 11.85
N SER A 4 17.01 -20.84 12.42
CA SER A 4 17.17 -20.15 13.71
C SER A 4 16.50 -18.77 13.75
N VAL A 5 16.40 -18.08 12.62
CA VAL A 5 15.77 -16.75 12.51
C VAL A 5 14.26 -16.81 12.80
N HIS A 6 13.62 -17.97 12.62
CA HIS A 6 12.19 -18.15 12.87
C HIS A 6 11.86 -18.58 14.31
N GLN A 7 12.87 -18.98 15.10
CA GLN A 7 12.70 -19.43 16.49
C GLN A 7 12.75 -18.28 17.51
N GLN A 8 13.17 -17.06 17.11
CA GLN A 8 13.20 -15.87 17.96
C GLN A 8 11.90 -15.05 17.91
N LYS A 9 10.76 -15.68 17.64
CA LYS A 9 9.48 -14.97 17.72
C LYS A 9 9.04 -14.95 19.19
N PRO A 10 8.57 -13.81 19.71
CA PRO A 10 7.98 -13.76 21.05
C PRO A 10 6.82 -14.76 21.16
N ASP A 11 6.52 -15.17 22.39
CA ASP A 11 5.47 -16.12 22.80
C ASP A 11 4.23 -16.07 21.86
N PRO A 12 3.74 -17.22 21.32
CA PRO A 12 2.56 -17.27 20.46
C PRO A 12 1.31 -16.64 21.09
N LEU A 13 1.26 -16.51 22.42
CA LEU A 13 0.34 -15.63 23.14
C LEU A 13 0.79 -14.16 23.06
N TRP A 14 0.95 -13.64 21.85
CA TRP A 14 1.27 -12.23 21.68
C TRP A 14 0.09 -11.38 22.16
N ASN A 15 0.37 -10.37 22.98
CA ASN A 15 -0.64 -9.46 23.48
C ASN A 15 -1.24 -8.65 22.31
N LYS A 16 -2.45 -9.02 21.89
CA LYS A 16 -3.26 -8.33 20.86
C LYS A 16 -3.82 -7.00 21.34
N SER A 17 -3.54 -6.58 22.57
CA SER A 17 -3.94 -5.27 23.06
C SER A 17 -3.45 -4.22 22.06
N PRO A 18 -4.33 -3.30 21.63
CA PRO A 18 -3.95 -2.25 20.71
C PRO A 18 -2.78 -1.48 21.33
N THR A 19 -1.64 -1.48 20.63
CA THR A 19 -0.50 -0.67 21.04
C THR A 19 -0.97 0.78 21.10
N PRO A 20 -0.65 1.55 22.15
CA PRO A 20 -1.07 2.95 22.24
C PRO A 20 -0.64 3.68 20.97
N SER A 21 -1.62 4.21 20.24
CA SER A 21 -1.40 4.96 19.01
C SER A 21 -0.42 6.08 19.31
N LYS A 22 0.72 6.13 18.59
CA LYS A 22 1.60 7.29 18.64
C LYS A 22 0.77 8.56 18.37
N ALA A 23 1.09 9.65 19.05
CA ALA A 23 0.47 10.94 18.80
C ALA A 23 0.51 11.25 17.30
N LYS A 24 -0.66 11.56 16.74
CA LYS A 24 -0.79 11.79 15.29
C LYS A 24 -0.01 13.05 14.95
N THR A 25 1.00 12.91 14.10
CA THR A 25 1.66 14.06 13.49
C THR A 25 0.65 14.84 12.65
N TYR A 26 0.86 16.15 12.51
CA TYR A 26 -0.02 16.99 11.70
C TYR A 26 -0.16 16.45 10.28
N LYS A 27 -1.39 16.41 9.78
CA LYS A 27 -1.79 15.99 8.44
C LYS A 27 -1.96 17.22 7.55
N PRO A 28 -1.99 17.07 6.21
CA PRO A 28 -2.28 18.18 5.30
C PRO A 28 -3.59 18.91 5.61
N ALA A 29 -4.60 18.21 6.16
CA ALA A 29 -5.88 18.80 6.57
C ALA A 29 -5.76 19.83 7.72
N ASP A 30 -4.68 19.77 8.51
CA ASP A 30 -4.44 20.72 9.61
C ASP A 30 -3.80 22.03 9.10
N PHE A 31 -3.51 22.13 7.80
CA PHE A 31 -2.89 23.30 7.18
C PHE A 31 -3.96 24.07 6.40
N GLN A 32 -3.98 25.39 6.56
CA GLN A 32 -4.91 26.27 5.86
C GLN A 32 -4.31 26.71 4.53
N LEU A 33 -4.83 26.20 3.43
CA LEU A 33 -4.41 26.55 2.08
C LEU A 33 -5.11 27.83 1.63
N ALA A 34 -4.34 28.81 1.16
CA ALA A 34 -4.92 30.03 0.58
C ALA A 34 -5.66 29.70 -0.73
N ALA A 35 -6.77 30.39 -0.98
CA ALA A 35 -7.63 30.16 -2.15
C ALA A 35 -6.89 30.36 -3.48
N ASP A 36 -5.91 31.27 -3.52
CA ASP A 36 -5.05 31.56 -4.67
C ASP A 36 -3.87 30.59 -4.82
N LEU A 37 -3.73 29.61 -3.92
CA LEU A 37 -2.62 28.66 -3.84
C LEU A 37 -1.24 29.32 -3.72
N SER A 38 -1.15 30.60 -3.29
CA SER A 38 0.13 31.30 -3.17
C SER A 38 0.90 30.88 -1.92
N HIS A 39 0.18 30.49 -0.86
CA HIS A 39 0.75 30.08 0.42
C HIS A 39 -0.18 29.12 1.17
N CYS A 40 0.34 28.53 2.24
CA CYS A 40 -0.49 27.89 3.26
C CYS A 40 0.00 28.22 4.67
N LEU A 41 -0.91 28.23 5.65
CA LEU A 41 -0.58 28.43 7.06
C LEU A 41 -0.50 27.07 7.77
N CYS A 42 0.52 26.89 8.61
CA CYS A 42 0.63 25.70 9.45
C CYS A 42 -0.17 25.84 10.76
N PRO A 43 -0.37 24.75 11.51
CA PRO A 43 -1.00 24.78 12.85
C PRO A 43 -0.35 25.72 13.86
N ALA A 44 0.93 26.06 13.67
CA ALA A 44 1.65 27.03 14.49
C ALA A 44 1.51 28.49 13.98
N GLY A 45 0.62 28.75 13.01
CA GLY A 45 0.33 30.07 12.46
C GLY A 45 1.40 30.62 11.50
N LYS A 46 2.42 29.82 11.13
CA LYS A 46 3.50 30.26 10.24
C LYS A 46 3.13 30.04 8.77
N ARG A 47 3.54 30.99 7.92
CA ARG A 47 3.32 30.94 6.47
C ARG A 47 4.36 30.07 5.78
N LEU A 48 3.90 29.09 5.01
CA LEU A 48 4.72 28.28 4.12
C LEU A 48 4.63 28.85 2.70
N TYR A 49 5.75 28.80 1.98
CA TYR A 49 5.82 29.28 0.61
C TYR A 49 5.66 28.13 -0.37
N ARG A 50 5.10 28.42 -1.54
CA ARG A 50 4.92 27.44 -2.61
C ARG A 50 6.26 27.07 -3.22
N THR A 51 6.50 25.77 -3.40
CA THR A 51 7.72 25.24 -4.03
C THR A 51 7.34 24.46 -5.28
N GLY A 52 7.95 24.85 -6.41
CA GLY A 52 7.74 24.21 -7.70
C GLY A 52 6.50 24.71 -8.44
N LYS A 53 6.62 24.73 -9.77
CA LYS A 53 5.49 24.91 -10.69
C LYS A 53 5.15 23.55 -11.28
N ASN A 54 3.87 23.26 -11.48
CA ASN A 54 3.42 22.05 -12.19
C ASN A 54 3.85 20.70 -11.55
N CYS A 55 3.71 20.53 -10.23
CA CYS A 55 4.05 19.26 -9.57
C CYS A 55 3.00 18.16 -9.84
N THR A 56 3.49 16.95 -10.11
CA THR A 56 2.66 15.75 -10.24
C THR A 56 3.01 14.74 -9.17
N LEU A 57 1.99 14.21 -8.49
CA LEU A 57 2.13 13.13 -7.52
C LEU A 57 1.16 12.02 -7.88
N ASN A 58 1.68 10.85 -8.28
CA ASN A 58 0.87 9.67 -8.62
C ASN A 58 -0.23 9.94 -9.67
N GLY A 59 0.06 10.76 -10.68
CA GLY A 59 -0.91 11.16 -11.71
C GLY A 59 -1.85 12.31 -11.32
N TYR A 60 -1.73 12.85 -10.11
CA TYR A 60 -2.49 14.01 -9.66
C TYR A 60 -1.69 15.30 -9.82
N ALA A 61 -2.34 16.35 -10.32
CA ALA A 61 -1.87 17.71 -10.15
C ALA A 61 -1.76 18.00 -8.66
N SER A 62 -0.63 18.56 -8.25
CA SER A 62 -0.36 18.87 -6.85
C SER A 62 0.33 20.22 -6.70
N VAL A 63 0.12 20.83 -5.55
CA VAL A 63 0.84 22.02 -5.11
C VAL A 63 1.60 21.68 -3.83
N ARG A 64 2.89 22.00 -3.81
CA ARG A 64 3.77 21.74 -2.68
C ARG A 64 4.12 23.04 -1.99
N PHE A 65 4.13 23.01 -0.67
CA PHE A 65 4.56 24.12 0.17
C PHE A 65 5.64 23.67 1.13
N GLN A 66 6.56 24.60 1.43
CA GLN A 66 7.68 24.37 2.32
C GLN A 66 7.75 25.46 3.38
N GLY A 67 8.03 25.06 4.62
CA GLY A 67 8.32 25.98 5.72
C GLY A 67 9.68 26.64 5.58
N ALA A 68 9.77 27.90 6.00
CA ALA A 68 11.06 28.57 6.12
C ALA A 68 11.83 28.01 7.33
N LEU A 69 13.16 27.84 7.17
CA LEU A 69 14.00 27.27 8.24
C LEU A 69 13.95 28.13 9.51
N ARG A 70 13.99 29.46 9.37
CA ARG A 70 13.85 30.42 10.47
C ARG A 70 12.59 30.24 11.32
N ASP A 71 11.50 29.75 10.72
CA ASP A 71 10.23 29.54 11.40
C ASP A 71 10.11 28.10 11.91
N CYS A 72 10.64 27.13 11.16
CA CYS A 72 10.53 25.72 11.49
C CYS A 72 11.53 25.27 12.56
N GLU A 73 12.78 25.71 12.52
CA GLU A 73 13.84 25.27 13.44
C GLU A 73 13.59 25.65 14.90
N PRO A 74 13.15 26.87 15.24
CA PRO A 74 12.84 27.23 16.63
C PRO A 74 11.41 26.84 17.05
N CYS A 75 10.62 26.19 16.20
CA CYS A 75 9.21 25.93 16.49
C CYS A 75 9.04 24.88 17.60
N THR A 76 8.27 25.22 18.63
CA THR A 76 7.93 24.33 19.76
C THR A 76 7.09 23.13 19.34
N GLN A 77 6.33 23.23 18.24
CA GLN A 77 5.48 22.16 17.72
C GLN A 77 6.21 21.19 16.78
N ARG A 78 7.54 21.28 16.62
CA ARG A 78 8.34 20.36 15.78
C ARG A 78 8.10 18.87 16.04
N PRO A 79 8.00 18.38 17.30
CA PRO A 79 7.77 16.96 17.58
C PRO A 79 6.44 16.44 17.03
N GLN A 80 5.42 17.30 16.96
CA GLN A 80 4.10 16.98 16.42
C GLN A 80 4.01 17.27 14.91
N CYS A 81 4.89 18.10 14.37
CA CYS A 81 4.90 18.50 12.96
C CYS A 81 5.73 17.57 12.07
N LEU A 82 6.87 17.08 12.55
CA LEU A 82 7.82 16.31 11.73
C LEU A 82 7.89 14.86 12.20
N LYS A 83 7.87 13.91 11.25
CA LYS A 83 8.01 12.48 11.55
C LYS A 83 9.38 12.15 12.16
N ASP A 84 10.42 12.83 11.69
CA ASP A 84 11.79 12.74 12.18
C ASP A 84 12.35 14.17 12.34
N PRO A 85 12.18 14.80 13.51
CA PRO A 85 12.64 16.18 13.75
C PRO A 85 14.15 16.36 13.74
N ALA A 86 14.94 15.28 13.92
CA ALA A 86 16.40 15.31 13.91
C ALA A 86 16.95 15.35 12.48
N LYS A 87 16.32 14.63 11.55
CA LYS A 87 16.73 14.64 10.13
C LYS A 87 16.04 15.73 9.31
N THR A 88 14.79 16.03 9.63
CA THR A 88 13.97 16.94 8.82
C THR A 88 14.04 18.35 9.40
N ARG A 89 14.56 19.31 8.63
CA ARG A 89 14.72 20.69 9.12
C ARG A 89 13.45 21.53 9.00
N ALA A 90 12.67 21.33 7.93
CA ALA A 90 11.43 22.06 7.68
C ALA A 90 10.30 21.15 7.21
N ARG A 91 9.07 21.53 7.53
CA ARG A 91 7.87 20.82 7.07
C ARG A 91 7.68 21.07 5.57
N GLN A 92 7.38 19.98 4.85
CA GLN A 92 6.80 20.04 3.51
C GLN A 92 5.38 19.48 3.57
N VAL A 93 4.45 20.15 2.89
CA VAL A 93 3.07 19.71 2.74
C VAL A 93 2.68 19.78 1.27
N THR A 94 1.92 18.80 0.81
CA THR A 94 1.47 18.72 -0.58
C THR A 94 -0.05 18.57 -0.57
N PHE A 95 -0.72 19.40 -1.37
CA PHE A 95 -2.16 19.32 -1.60
C PHE A 95 -2.40 18.83 -3.02
N LEU A 96 -3.25 17.81 -3.16
CA LEU A 96 -3.70 17.31 -4.44
C LEU A 96 -4.82 18.22 -4.97
N GLN A 97 -4.74 18.62 -6.23
CA GLN A 97 -5.71 19.51 -6.90
C GLN A 97 -6.69 18.75 -7.80
N GLY A 98 -6.36 17.52 -8.17
CA GLY A 98 -7.16 16.71 -9.10
C GLY A 98 -6.26 15.80 -9.93
N LYS A 99 -6.84 14.86 -10.65
CA LYS A 99 -6.10 14.03 -11.59
C LYS A 99 -5.67 14.90 -12.78
N ARG A 100 -4.43 14.76 -13.26
CA ARG A 100 -3.96 15.54 -14.43
C ARG A 100 -4.52 15.04 -15.74
N ASP A 101 -4.83 13.75 -15.77
CA ASP A 101 -5.32 13.03 -16.92
C ASP A 101 -6.67 12.42 -16.56
N ASP A 102 -7.71 12.86 -17.25
CA ASP A 102 -9.06 12.33 -17.10
C ASP A 102 -9.20 10.94 -17.72
N THR A 103 -8.18 10.44 -18.42
CA THR A 103 -8.17 9.07 -18.91
C THR A 103 -8.23 8.11 -17.73
N PRO A 104 -9.29 7.29 -17.62
CA PRO A 104 -9.41 6.32 -16.55
C PRO A 104 -8.32 5.26 -16.74
N SER A 105 -7.52 5.03 -15.70
CA SER A 105 -6.56 3.93 -15.74
C SER A 105 -7.32 2.60 -15.73
N TYR A 106 -6.70 1.50 -16.18
CA TYR A 106 -7.30 0.17 -16.05
C TYR A 106 -7.72 -0.14 -14.60
N THR A 107 -6.97 0.35 -13.62
CA THR A 107 -7.33 0.24 -12.20
C THR A 107 -8.61 1.02 -11.88
N ASP A 108 -8.75 2.24 -12.40
CA ASP A 108 -9.96 3.05 -12.21
C ASP A 108 -11.19 2.41 -12.86
N LEU A 109 -11.01 1.76 -14.01
CA LEU A 109 -12.06 0.99 -14.69
C LEU A 109 -12.44 -0.30 -13.92
N MET A 110 -11.50 -0.89 -13.18
CA MET A 110 -11.75 -2.12 -12.41
C MET A 110 -12.40 -1.85 -11.04
N LYS A 111 -12.16 -0.69 -10.41
CA LYS A 111 -12.80 -0.31 -9.13
C LYS A 111 -14.32 -0.48 -9.15
N PRO A 112 -15.09 0.13 -10.07
CA PRO A 112 -16.55 0.00 -10.06
C PRO A 112 -17.01 -1.44 -10.32
N LYS A 113 -16.25 -2.21 -11.13
CA LYS A 113 -16.54 -3.64 -11.35
C LYS A 113 -16.39 -4.45 -10.06
N ILE A 114 -15.32 -4.18 -9.30
CA ILE A 114 -15.03 -4.82 -8.01
C ILE A 114 -16.06 -4.41 -6.95
N ASP A 115 -16.41 -3.13 -6.90
CA ASP A 115 -17.30 -2.56 -5.88
C ASP A 115 -18.79 -2.86 -6.14
N SER A 116 -19.14 -3.30 -7.36
CA SER A 116 -20.47 -3.81 -7.68
C SER A 116 -20.83 -5.03 -6.82
N ASP A 117 -22.14 -5.26 -6.61
CA ASP A 117 -22.60 -6.43 -5.84
C ASP A 117 -22.15 -7.75 -6.45
N LEU A 118 -22.13 -7.84 -7.79
CA LEU A 118 -21.57 -8.98 -8.50
C LEU A 118 -20.07 -9.14 -8.22
N GLY A 119 -19.30 -8.06 -8.31
CA GLY A 119 -17.86 -8.05 -8.04
C GLY A 119 -17.53 -8.49 -6.61
N LYS A 120 -18.27 -7.98 -5.62
CA LYS A 120 -18.15 -8.38 -4.22
C LYS A 120 -18.43 -9.87 -4.05
N ARG A 121 -19.53 -10.39 -4.62
CA ARG A 121 -19.85 -11.83 -4.59
C ARG A 121 -18.73 -12.68 -5.20
N MET A 122 -18.22 -12.29 -6.37
CA MET A 122 -17.13 -13.00 -7.04
C MET A 122 -15.83 -12.98 -6.21
N ILE A 123 -15.47 -11.85 -5.60
CA ILE A 123 -14.29 -11.76 -4.72
C ILE A 123 -14.46 -12.66 -3.50
N THR A 124 -15.62 -12.63 -2.84
CA THR A 124 -15.88 -13.52 -1.70
C THR A 124 -15.80 -14.99 -2.12
N GLN A 125 -16.32 -15.37 -3.29
CA GLN A 125 -16.25 -16.73 -3.79
C GLN A 125 -14.80 -17.19 -4.06
N ARG A 126 -13.88 -16.28 -4.39
CA ARG A 126 -12.47 -16.63 -4.60
C ARG A 126 -11.81 -17.22 -3.36
N PHE A 127 -12.22 -16.79 -2.17
CA PHE A 127 -11.69 -17.32 -0.91
C PHE A 127 -11.88 -18.85 -0.81
N ALA A 128 -13.02 -19.36 -1.27
CA ALA A 128 -13.32 -20.80 -1.24
C ALA A 128 -12.82 -21.55 -2.49
N THR A 129 -12.68 -20.87 -3.63
CA THR A 129 -12.42 -21.53 -4.92
C THR A 129 -10.99 -21.35 -5.41
N VAL A 130 -10.53 -20.11 -5.55
CA VAL A 130 -9.28 -19.76 -6.24
C VAL A 130 -8.11 -19.66 -5.26
N GLU A 131 -8.31 -19.00 -4.12
CA GLU A 131 -7.25 -18.76 -3.14
C GLU A 131 -6.65 -20.06 -2.56
N PRO A 132 -7.42 -21.12 -2.27
CA PRO A 132 -6.85 -22.38 -1.79
C PRO A 132 -5.94 -23.06 -2.83
N VAL A 133 -6.26 -22.92 -4.12
CA VAL A 133 -5.43 -23.45 -5.22
C VAL A 133 -4.07 -22.77 -5.21
N PHE A 134 -4.04 -21.43 -5.20
CA PHE A 134 -2.80 -20.67 -5.14
C PHE A 134 -2.06 -20.87 -3.81
N GLY A 135 -2.78 -21.04 -2.71
CA GLY A 135 -2.23 -21.39 -1.40
C GLY A 135 -1.48 -22.72 -1.43
N ASN A 136 -2.09 -23.76 -2.00
CA ASN A 136 -1.45 -25.07 -2.17
C ASN A 136 -0.20 -24.95 -3.08
N LEU A 137 -0.35 -24.33 -4.26
CA LEU A 137 0.74 -24.18 -5.23
C LEU A 137 1.95 -23.41 -4.66
N ARG A 138 1.71 -22.31 -3.95
CA ARG A 138 2.78 -21.49 -3.38
C ARG A 138 3.32 -22.06 -2.07
N GLY A 139 2.46 -22.51 -1.17
CA GLY A 139 2.82 -22.97 0.17
C GLY A 139 3.36 -24.38 0.17
N ASN A 140 2.53 -25.35 -0.21
CA ASN A 140 2.88 -26.77 -0.14
C ASN A 140 3.80 -27.19 -1.30
N LYS A 141 3.52 -26.68 -2.51
CA LYS A 141 4.26 -27.05 -3.73
C LYS A 141 5.40 -26.08 -4.06
N ARG A 142 5.59 -25.04 -3.24
CA ARG A 142 6.72 -24.10 -3.25
C ARG A 142 6.95 -23.38 -4.59
N LEU A 143 5.91 -23.22 -5.41
CA LEU A 143 5.98 -22.45 -6.67
C LEU A 143 5.87 -20.95 -6.39
N HIS A 144 6.91 -20.37 -5.77
CA HIS A 144 6.95 -18.93 -5.51
C HIS A 144 7.35 -18.11 -6.74
N ARG A 145 8.06 -18.75 -7.68
CA ARG A 145 8.52 -18.17 -8.94
C ARG A 145 8.65 -19.27 -10.00
N PHE A 146 8.43 -18.92 -11.26
CA PHE A 146 8.78 -19.80 -12.36
C PHE A 146 10.30 -19.97 -12.46
N THR A 147 10.74 -21.18 -12.75
CA THR A 147 12.17 -21.54 -12.83
C THR A 147 12.67 -21.59 -14.27
N LEU A 148 11.76 -21.66 -15.24
CA LEU A 148 12.08 -21.69 -16.65
C LEU A 148 12.00 -20.30 -17.29
N ARG A 149 12.69 -20.13 -18.42
CA ARG A 149 12.67 -18.90 -19.24
C ARG A 149 12.01 -19.22 -20.59
N SER A 150 11.31 -18.24 -21.14
CA SER A 150 10.40 -18.32 -22.31
C SER A 150 8.96 -18.70 -21.97
N LYS A 151 8.02 -18.10 -22.72
CA LYS A 151 6.57 -18.30 -22.55
C LYS A 151 6.18 -19.77 -22.66
N ALA A 152 6.71 -20.48 -23.66
CA ALA A 152 6.38 -21.89 -23.89
C ALA A 152 6.81 -22.79 -22.72
N LYS A 153 8.02 -22.57 -22.19
CA LYS A 153 8.52 -23.37 -21.05
C LYS A 153 7.79 -23.03 -19.76
N VAL A 154 7.52 -21.75 -19.50
CA VAL A 154 6.73 -21.30 -18.34
C VAL A 154 5.30 -21.84 -18.37
N ASP A 155 4.67 -21.86 -19.55
CA ASP A 155 3.33 -22.44 -19.74
C ASP A 155 3.33 -23.95 -19.45
N GLY A 156 4.32 -24.70 -19.93
CA GLY A 156 4.50 -26.11 -19.60
C GLY A 156 4.68 -26.35 -18.09
N GLN A 157 5.55 -25.56 -17.45
CA GLN A 157 5.72 -25.59 -15.99
C GLN A 157 4.39 -25.33 -15.26
N TRP A 158 3.67 -24.28 -15.64
CA TRP A 158 2.40 -23.92 -15.03
C TRP A 158 1.36 -25.04 -15.15
N LYS A 159 1.19 -25.61 -16.34
CA LYS A 159 0.27 -26.72 -16.60
C LYS A 159 0.62 -27.96 -15.78
N LEU A 160 1.90 -28.29 -15.62
CA LEU A 160 2.34 -29.41 -14.80
C LEU A 160 1.97 -29.22 -13.32
N PHE A 161 2.13 -28.00 -12.79
CA PHE A 161 1.71 -27.66 -11.44
C PHE A 161 0.18 -27.72 -11.27
N CYS A 162 -0.58 -27.24 -12.25
CA CYS A 162 -2.04 -27.38 -12.27
C CYS A 162 -2.48 -28.85 -12.30
N LEU A 163 -1.85 -29.68 -13.13
CA LEU A 163 -2.15 -31.11 -13.23
C LEU A 163 -1.92 -31.79 -11.88
N MET A 164 -0.77 -31.57 -11.26
CA MET A 164 -0.45 -32.14 -9.95
C MET A 164 -1.44 -31.67 -8.87
N HIS A 165 -1.83 -30.39 -8.85
CA HIS A 165 -2.86 -29.91 -7.94
C HIS A 165 -4.21 -30.62 -8.15
N ASN A 166 -4.62 -30.81 -9.40
CA ASN A 166 -5.88 -31.49 -9.73
C ASN A 166 -5.83 -32.98 -9.35
N LEU A 167 -4.73 -33.68 -9.62
CA LEU A 167 -4.55 -35.07 -9.20
C LEU A 167 -4.62 -35.22 -7.69
N GLU A 168 -3.98 -34.32 -6.93
CA GLU A 168 -4.04 -34.29 -5.47
C GLU A 168 -5.47 -34.06 -4.97
N LYS A 169 -6.22 -33.14 -5.60
CA LYS A 169 -7.64 -32.96 -5.30
C LYS A 169 -8.40 -34.27 -5.54
N LEU A 170 -8.25 -34.91 -6.69
CA LEU A 170 -8.95 -36.16 -6.99
C LEU A 170 -8.61 -37.29 -6.00
N ALA A 171 -7.34 -37.41 -5.62
CA ALA A 171 -6.89 -38.42 -4.65
C ALA A 171 -7.47 -38.19 -3.25
N HIS A 172 -7.54 -36.94 -2.78
CA HIS A 172 -8.08 -36.61 -1.45
C HIS A 172 -9.61 -36.54 -1.39
N HIS A 173 -10.28 -36.27 -2.52
CA HIS A 173 -11.74 -36.28 -2.58
C HIS A 173 -12.32 -37.68 -2.62
N GLY A 174 -11.50 -38.74 -2.62
CA GLY A 174 -11.92 -40.11 -2.58
C GLY A 174 -13.09 -40.35 -3.51
N TYR A 175 -12.84 -40.69 -4.77
CA TYR A 175 -13.81 -41.55 -5.44
C TYR A 175 -13.83 -42.85 -4.63
N ALA A 176 -14.66 -42.86 -3.57
CA ALA A 176 -15.09 -44.03 -2.86
C ALA A 176 -15.84 -44.86 -3.91
N ALA A 177 -15.10 -45.77 -4.52
CA ALA A 177 -15.65 -47.05 -4.92
C ALA A 177 -15.95 -47.85 -3.66
#